data_AF-E2SKL0-F1
#
_entry.id   AF-E2SKL0-F1
#
_cell.length_a   1.000
_cell.length_b   1.000
_cell.length_c   1.000
_cell.angle_alpha   90.00
_cell.angle_beta   90.00
_cell.angle_gamma   90.00
#
_symmetry.space_group_name_H-M   'P 1'
#
loop_
_entity.id
_entity.type
_entity.pdbx_description
1 polymer ?
#
loop_
_entity_poly.entity_id
_entity_poly.type
_entity_poly.pdbx_seq_one_letter_code
_entity_poly.pdbx_strand_id
1 'polypeptide(L)'
;MTQINRIKKFSDAFGPSGFEDDVVALAQEEAAPFCVCREDHMRNLYMTRKEDTGKGVNIMLDAHSDEVGFIIQAVKPNGLLRFYPLAAGM
;
A
#
# COMPACT_ATOMS: atom_id res chain seq x y z
N MET A 1 14.48 12.13 7.98
CA MET A 1 13.99 10.96 8.76
C MET A 1 15.12 9.93 8.81
N THR A 2 15.39 9.27 9.94
CA THR A 2 16.26 8.08 9.91
C THR A 2 15.54 6.94 9.16
N GLN A 3 16.28 6.00 8.58
CA GLN A 3 15.68 4.87 7.85
C GLN A 3 14.72 4.07 8.73
N ILE A 4 15.06 3.86 10.01
CA ILE A 4 14.22 3.15 10.99
C ILE A 4 12.89 3.87 11.21
N ASN A 5 12.91 5.19 11.38
CA ASN A 5 11.68 5.96 11.57
C ASN A 5 10.77 5.93 10.34
N ARG A 6 11.38 5.87 9.14
CA ARG A 6 10.64 5.74 7.88
C ARG A 6 9.99 4.36 7.75
N ILE A 7 10.73 3.29 8.01
CA ILE A 7 10.18 1.92 8.04
C ILE A 7 9.02 1.84 9.02
N LYS A 8 9.20 2.35 10.24
CA LYS A 8 8.12 2.40 11.24
C LYS A 8 6.89 3.14 10.73
N LYS A 9 7.05 4.30 10.07
CA LYS A 9 5.93 5.08 9.53
C LYS A 9 5.11 4.27 8.51
N PHE A 10 5.76 3.51 7.64
CA PHE A 10 5.08 2.64 6.69
C PHE A 10 4.50 1.38 7.34
N SER A 11 5.18 0.78 8.32
CA SER A 11 4.68 -0.41 9.04
C SER A 11 3.51 -0.11 9.97
N ASP A 12 3.39 1.13 10.47
CA ASP A 12 2.27 1.54 11.32
C ASP A 12 1.06 2.02 10.50
N ALA A 13 1.20 2.18 9.17
CA ALA A 13 0.10 2.61 8.30
C ALA A 13 -0.83 1.42 8.01
N PHE A 14 -2.14 1.63 8.18
CA PHE A 14 -3.15 0.60 7.93
C PHE A 14 -3.23 0.31 6.43
N GLY A 15 -3.04 -0.94 6.03
CA GLY A 15 -3.17 -1.32 4.63
C GLY A 15 -3.43 -2.79 4.36
N PRO A 16 -4.40 -3.47 5.02
CA PRO A 16 -4.77 -4.82 4.59
C PRO A 16 -5.17 -4.83 3.11
N SER A 17 -4.99 -5.97 2.45
CA SER A 17 -5.35 -6.12 1.03
C SER A 17 -6.78 -5.62 0.73
N GLY A 18 -6.90 -4.66 -0.18
CA GLY A 18 -8.13 -3.94 -0.56
C GLY A 18 -8.45 -2.67 0.25
N PHE A 19 -7.59 -2.27 1.19
CA PHE A 19 -7.74 -1.10 2.07
C PHE A 19 -6.44 -0.28 2.19
N GLU A 20 -5.64 -0.21 1.13
CA GLU A 20 -4.29 0.37 1.10
C GLU A 20 -4.26 1.91 1.08
N ASP A 21 -5.36 2.57 1.45
CA ASP A 21 -5.55 4.01 1.32
C ASP A 21 -4.43 4.82 2.01
N ASP A 22 -4.14 4.51 3.27
CA ASP A 22 -3.17 5.23 4.09
C ASP A 22 -1.73 5.02 3.59
N VAL A 23 -1.38 3.78 3.23
CA VAL A 23 -0.04 3.43 2.74
C VAL A 23 0.25 4.11 1.41
N VAL A 24 -0.73 4.12 0.50
CA VAL A 24 -0.63 4.78 -0.81
C VAL A 24 -0.52 6.29 -0.67
N ALA A 25 -1.34 6.92 0.19
CA ALA A 25 -1.27 8.35 0.43
C ALA A 25 0.10 8.76 1.01
N LEU A 26 0.61 7.97 1.97
CA LEU A 26 1.93 8.17 2.55
C LEU A 26 3.05 8.02 1.51
N ALA A 27 2.99 6.99 0.68
CA ALA A 27 3.97 6.75 -0.38
C ALA A 27 3.95 7.89 -1.42
N GLN A 28 2.78 8.39 -1.79
CA GLN A 28 2.62 9.51 -2.71
C GLN A 28 3.19 10.82 -2.14
N GLU A 29 2.95 11.11 -0.86
CA GLU A 29 3.51 12.28 -0.16
C GLU A 29 5.04 12.23 -0.17
N GLU A 30 5.62 11.10 0.23
CA GLU A 30 7.07 10.94 0.23
C GLU A 30 7.67 11.00 -1.18
N ALA A 31 6.95 10.53 -2.20
CA ALA A 31 7.42 10.46 -3.58
C ALA A 31 7.28 11.76 -4.38
N ALA A 32 6.34 12.64 -4.01
CA ALA A 32 6.03 13.88 -4.72
C ALA A 32 7.24 14.78 -5.04
N PRO A 33 8.31 14.87 -4.21
CA PRO A 33 9.49 15.67 -4.55
C PRO A 33 10.25 15.14 -5.77
N PHE A 34 10.31 13.83 -5.99
CA PHE A 34 11.18 13.18 -6.98
C PHE A 34 10.44 12.46 -8.13
N CYS A 35 9.16 12.13 -7.94
CA CYS A 35 8.36 11.42 -8.94
C CYS A 35 7.09 12.19 -9.35
N VAL A 36 6.61 11.90 -10.54
CA VAL A 36 5.22 12.10 -10.96
C VAL A 36 4.48 10.82 -10.58
N CYS A 37 3.52 10.94 -9.67
CA CYS A 37 2.76 9.82 -9.15
C CYS A 37 1.43 9.69 -9.89
N ARG A 38 1.03 8.46 -10.22
CA ARG A 38 -0.27 8.13 -10.77
C ARG A 38 -0.82 6.91 -10.05
N GLU A 39 -2.04 7.00 -9.55
CA GLU A 39 -2.77 5.88 -8.99
C GLU A 39 -3.70 5.26 -10.05
N ASP A 40 -3.94 3.96 -9.99
CA ASP A 40 -5.01 3.32 -10.75
C ASP A 40 -6.23 2.96 -9.88
N HIS A 41 -7.28 2.42 -10.50
CA HIS A 41 -8.53 2.07 -9.81
C HIS A 41 -8.38 0.93 -8.78
N MET A 42 -7.24 0.22 -8.76
CA MET A 42 -6.93 -0.82 -7.78
C MET A 42 -5.94 -0.33 -6.71
N ARG A 43 -5.77 1.00 -6.58
CA ARG A 43 -4.83 1.63 -5.63
C ARG A 43 -3.34 1.37 -5.92
N ASN A 44 -2.96 0.83 -7.09
CA ASN A 44 -1.55 0.72 -7.43
C ASN A 44 -0.95 2.11 -7.67
N LEU A 45 0.13 2.43 -6.94
CA LEU A 45 0.82 3.71 -7.05
C LEU A 45 2.03 3.62 -7.99
N TYR A 46 1.88 4.14 -9.19
CA TYR A 46 2.96 4.26 -10.16
C TYR A 46 3.77 5.51 -9.87
N MET A 47 5.08 5.37 -9.72
CA MET A 47 6.01 6.47 -9.47
C MET A 47 7.03 6.57 -10.59
N THR A 48 6.86 7.55 -11.48
CA THR A 48 7.81 7.82 -12.56
C THR A 48 8.73 8.96 -12.13
N ARG A 49 10.05 8.77 -12.20
CA ARG A 49 11.01 9.83 -11.88
C ARG A 49 10.77 11.07 -12.76
N LYS A 50 10.88 12.26 -12.17
CA LYS A 50 10.71 13.53 -12.91
C LYS A 50 11.73 13.72 -14.03
N GLU A 51 12.90 13.11 -13.91
CA GLU A 51 13.95 13.17 -14.94
C GLU A 51 13.77 12.13 -16.06
N ASP A 52 12.73 11.30 -16.00
CA ASP A 52 12.48 10.32 -17.05
C ASP A 52 12.18 11.02 -18.38
N THR A 53 12.95 10.64 -19.40
CA THR A 53 12.83 11.19 -20.76
C THR A 53 11.97 10.33 -21.68
N GLY A 54 11.51 9.17 -21.20
CA GLY A 54 10.76 8.19 -21.98
C GLY A 54 11.58 7.52 -23.10
N LYS A 55 12.91 7.63 -23.04
CA LYS A 55 13.83 7.05 -24.03
C LYS A 55 14.68 5.96 -23.41
N GLY A 56 14.86 4.86 -24.15
CA GLY A 56 15.70 3.74 -23.74
C GLY A 56 14.91 2.58 -23.15
N VAL A 57 15.53 1.86 -22.22
CA VAL A 57 14.93 0.69 -21.56
C VAL A 57 14.17 1.15 -20.32
N ASN A 58 12.90 0.74 -20.21
CA ASN A 58 12.10 0.97 -19.01
C ASN A 58 12.45 -0.08 -17.94
N ILE A 59 12.87 0.39 -16.77
CA ILE A 59 13.13 -0.46 -15.59
C ILE A 59 12.00 -0.23 -14.60
N MET A 60 11.25 -1.28 -14.26
CA MET A 60 10.21 -1.25 -13.24
C MET A 60 10.73 -1.91 -11.97
N LEU A 61 10.68 -1.18 -10.86
CA LEU A 61 10.87 -1.70 -9.52
C LEU A 61 9.51 -1.77 -8.87
N ASP A 62 9.20 -2.89 -8.23
CA ASP A 62 7.90 -3.16 -7.66
C ASP A 62 8.00 -3.56 -6.18
N ALA A 63 7.01 -3.13 -5.41
CA ALA A 63 6.82 -3.45 -4.01
C ALA A 63 5.32 -3.41 -3.71
N HIS A 64 4.82 -4.42 -3.01
CA HIS A 64 3.42 -4.47 -2.61
C HIS A 64 3.20 -3.65 -1.34
N SER A 65 2.13 -2.86 -1.31
CA SER A 65 1.78 -1.99 -0.19
C SER A 65 0.92 -2.67 0.86
N ASP A 66 0.31 -3.79 0.50
CA ASP A 66 -0.65 -4.49 1.34
C ASP A 66 0.01 -5.31 2.45
N GLU A 67 -0.73 -5.48 3.54
CA GLU A 67 -0.37 -6.36 4.65
C GLU A 67 -1.40 -7.47 4.85
N VAL A 68 -0.97 -8.51 5.58
CA VAL A 68 -1.87 -9.59 6.00
C VAL A 68 -2.85 -9.05 7.04
N GLY A 69 -4.10 -9.49 6.97
CA GLY A 69 -5.13 -8.98 7.87
C GLY A 69 -6.33 -9.91 8.02
N PHE A 70 -7.41 -9.36 8.57
CA PHE A 70 -8.67 -10.05 8.72
C PHE A 70 -9.84 -9.12 8.38
N ILE A 71 -10.91 -9.71 7.85
CA ILE A 71 -12.20 -9.02 7.66
C ILE A 71 -13.27 -9.68 8.53
N ILE A 72 -14.22 -8.89 9.03
CA ILE A 72 -15.37 -9.42 9.77
C ILE A 72 -16.35 -10.03 8.78
N GLN A 73 -16.59 -11.33 8.91
CA GLN A 73 -17.56 -12.07 8.11
C GLN A 73 -18.95 -12.09 8.76
N ALA A 74 -19.03 -12.09 10.10
CA ALA A 74 -20.29 -12.09 10.83
C ALA A 74 -20.15 -11.58 12.27
N VAL A 75 -21.23 -11.02 12.79
CA VAL A 75 -21.44 -10.75 14.22
C VAL A 75 -22.40 -11.81 14.75
N LYS A 76 -21.98 -12.58 15.76
CA LYS A 76 -22.80 -13.65 16.36
C LYS A 76 -23.85 -13.07 17.33
N PRO A 77 -24.94 -13.79 17.62
CA PRO A 77 -25.96 -13.34 18.58
C PRO A 77 -25.42 -13.06 19.99
N ASN A 78 -24.27 -13.65 20.36
CA ASN A 78 -23.60 -13.41 21.64
C ASN A 78 -22.58 -12.26 21.61
N GLY A 79 -22.55 -11.47 20.52
CA GLY A 79 -21.67 -10.31 20.37
C GLY A 79 -20.24 -10.63 19.90
N LEU A 80 -19.88 -11.90 19.70
CA LEU A 80 -18.56 -12.27 19.19
C LEU A 80 -18.44 -12.10 17.67
N LEU A 81 -17.25 -11.75 17.19
CA LEU A 81 -16.95 -11.57 15.77
C LEU A 81 -16.41 -12.86 15.15
N ARG A 82 -16.83 -13.15 13.91
CA ARG A 82 -16.20 -14.16 13.04
C ARG A 82 -15.31 -13.45 12.05
N PHE A 83 -14.03 -13.78 12.04
CA PHE A 83 -13.04 -13.25 11.10
C PHE A 83 -12.83 -14.18 9.91
N TYR A 84 -12.45 -13.59 8.78
CA TYR A 84 -11.94 -14.26 7.60
C TYR A 84 -10.57 -13.68 7.24
N PRO A 85 -9.54 -14.50 6.95
CA PRO A 85 -8.20 -13.99 6.66
C PRO A 85 -8.14 -13.26 5.31
N LEU A 86 -7.38 -12.18 5.26
CA LEU A 86 -6.97 -11.48 4.03
C LEU A 86 -5.47 -11.76 3.80
N ALA A 87 -5.13 -12.40 2.67
CA ALA A 87 -3.80 -12.71 2.11
C ALA A 87 -3.57 -14.20 1.78
N ALA A 88 -3.99 -15.11 2.65
CA ALA A 88 -3.84 -16.56 2.42
C ALA A 88 -5.21 -17.21 2.21
N GLY A 89 -5.58 -17.40 0.95
CA GLY A 89 -6.73 -18.22 0.59
C GLY A 89 -6.44 -19.70 0.89
N MET A 90 -7.03 -20.21 1.96
CA MET A 90 -7.45 -21.61 2.10
C MET A 90 -8.92 -21.63 2.51
#